data_AF-A0A151B911-F1
#
_entry.id   AF-A0A151B911-F1
#
_cell.length_a   1.000
_cell.length_b   1.000
_cell.length_c   1.000
_cell.angle_alpha   90.00
_cell.angle_beta   90.00
_cell.angle_gamma   90.00
#
_symmetry.space_group_name_H-M   'P 1'
#
loop_
_entity.id
_entity.type
_entity.pdbx_description
1 polymer ?
#
loop_
_entity_poly.entity_id
_entity_poly.type
_entity_poly.pdbx_seq_one_letter_code
_entity_poly.pdbx_strand_id
1 'polypeptide(L)' 'MNEDKRETLEALFHPKTVAVIGATSERKFGRITFENLLKNRGGIRVIPVNPKSMEILGVKCYPSVK' A
#
# COMPACT_ATOMS: atom_id res chain seq x y z
N MET A 1 25.85 0.44 18.04
CA MET A 1 24.58 0.21 17.33
C MET A 1 24.54 1.25 16.23
N ASN A 2 24.74 0.84 14.97
CA ASN A 2 25.10 1.77 13.89
C ASN A 2 23.88 2.60 13.48
N GLU A 3 23.94 3.91 13.74
CA GLU A 3 22.92 4.93 13.41
C GLU A 3 22.48 4.84 11.93
N ASP A 4 23.41 4.51 11.05
CA ASP A 4 23.30 4.38 9.59
C ASP A 4 22.21 3.39 9.10
N LYS A 5 21.98 2.31 9.86
CA LYS A 5 20.95 1.31 9.52
C LYS A 5 19.53 1.79 9.83
N ARG A 6 19.37 2.73 10.77
CA ARG A 6 18.05 3.25 11.16
C ARG A 6 17.49 4.15 10.08
N GLU A 7 18.30 5.08 9.55
CA GLU A 7 17.88 5.94 8.44
C GLU A 7 17.49 5.14 7.19
N THR A 8 18.21 4.04 6.90
CA THR A 8 17.95 3.18 5.75
C THR A 8 16.57 2.49 5.80
N LEU A 9 16.00 2.26 7.00
CA LEU A 9 14.73 1.54 7.17
C LEU A 9 13.55 2.45 7.50
N GLU A 10 13.76 3.75 7.56
CA GLU A 10 12.72 4.70 7.96
C GLU A 10 11.49 4.61 7.03
N ALA A 11 11.70 4.42 5.73
CA ALA A 11 10.61 4.24 4.77
C ALA A 11 9.81 2.93 4.97
N LEU A 12 10.39 1.92 5.61
CA LEU A 12 9.71 0.65 5.89
C LEU A 12 8.81 0.78 7.13
N PHE A 13 9.30 1.45 8.18
CA PHE A 13 8.59 1.56 9.46
C PHE A 13 7.70 2.81 9.56
N HIS A 14 8.07 3.89 8.88
CA HIS A 14 7.35 5.18 8.89
C HIS A 14 7.08 5.70 7.45
N PRO A 15 6.42 4.90 6.58
CA PRO A 15 6.14 5.32 5.21
C PRO A 15 5.14 6.48 5.16
N LYS A 16 5.38 7.46 4.28
CA LYS A 16 4.36 8.47 3.94
C LYS A 16 3.28 7.92 3.01
N THR A 17 3.66 6.99 2.13
CA THR A 17 2.76 6.36 1.14
C THR A 17 3.16 4.89 0.95
N VAL A 18 2.16 4.00 0.84
CA VAL A 18 2.35 2.59 0.51
C VAL A 18 1.48 2.23 -0.69
N ALA A 19 2.10 1.67 -1.72
CA ALA A 19 1.40 1.10 -2.86
C ALA A 19 1.24 -0.43 -2.68
N VAL A 20 0.02 -0.94 -2.82
CA VAL A 20 -0.27 -2.38 -2.73
C VAL A 20 -0.40 -2.96 -4.14
N ILE A 21 0.68 -3.53 -4.65
CA ILE A 21 0.70 -4.22 -5.94
C ILE A 21 -0.04 -5.55 -5.81
N GLY A 22 -0.99 -5.79 -6.70
CA GLY A 22 -1.87 -6.95 -6.65
C GLY A 22 -3.10 -6.76 -5.77
N ALA A 23 -3.39 -5.53 -5.32
CA ALA A 23 -4.68 -5.20 -4.76
C ALA A 23 -5.79 -5.62 -5.74
N THR A 24 -6.88 -6.20 -5.24
CA THR A 24 -8.02 -6.62 -6.09
C THR A 24 -9.33 -6.41 -5.34
N SER A 25 -10.47 -6.42 -6.04
CA SER A 25 -11.80 -6.42 -5.43
C SER A 25 -12.26 -7.80 -4.96
N GLU A 26 -11.64 -8.87 -5.49
CA GLU A 26 -11.91 -10.25 -5.08
C GLU A 26 -11.35 -10.54 -3.68
N ARG A 27 -11.99 -11.41 -2.90
CA ARG A 27 -11.51 -11.81 -1.56
C ARG A 27 -10.26 -12.71 -1.63
N LYS A 28 -9.13 -12.11 -2.00
CA LYS A 28 -7.79 -12.70 -2.09
C LYS A 28 -6.82 -11.93 -1.19
N PHE A 29 -5.59 -12.43 -1.04
CA PHE A 29 -4.55 -11.78 -0.23
C PHE A 29 -4.37 -10.29 -0.56
N GLY A 30 -4.33 -9.92 -1.85
CA GLY A 30 -4.20 -8.53 -2.26
C GLY A 30 -5.33 -7.61 -1.77
N ARG A 31 -6.57 -8.12 -1.72
CA ARG A 31 -7.72 -7.39 -1.14
C ARG A 31 -7.58 -7.26 0.36
N ILE A 32 -7.24 -8.36 1.05
CA ILE A 32 -7.11 -8.39 2.52
C ILE A 32 -6.01 -7.43 2.98
N THR A 33 -4.83 -7.47 2.34
CA THR A 33 -3.71 -6.59 2.65
C THR A 33 -4.06 -5.12 2.44
N PHE A 34 -4.66 -4.79 1.29
CA PHE A 34 -5.07 -3.41 0.99
C PHE A 34 -6.15 -2.91 1.97
N GLU A 35 -7.15 -3.74 2.29
CA GLU A 35 -8.22 -3.40 3.24
C GLU A 35 -7.68 -3.16 4.64
N ASN A 36 -6.74 -4.00 5.12
CA ASN A 36 -6.14 -3.86 6.44
C ASN A 36 -5.32 -2.58 6.55
N LEU A 37 -4.52 -2.25 5.53
CA LEU A 37 -3.76 -1.00 5.49
C LEU A 37 -4.67 0.22 5.38
N LEU A 38 -5.75 0.14 4.60
CA LEU A 38 -6.69 1.25 4.44
C LEU A 38 -7.44 1.57 5.74
N LYS A 39 -7.85 0.53 6.50
CA LYS A 39 -8.51 0.66 7.80
C LYS A 39 -7.57 1.22 8.87
N ASN A 40 -6.31 0.79 8.88
CA ASN A 40 -5.33 1.14 9.92
C ASN A 40 -4.26 2.11 9.43
N ARG A 41 -4.61 3.02 8.50
CA ARG A 41 -3.62 3.83 7.78
C ARG A 41 -2.84 4.81 8.65
N GLY A 42 -3.33 5.19 9.84
CA GLY A 42 -2.55 6.04 10.77
C GLY A 42 -1.99 7.34 10.18
N GLY A 43 -2.61 7.89 9.13
CA GLY A 43 -2.13 9.08 8.41
C GLY A 43 -1.31 8.79 7.14
N ILE A 44 -0.93 7.55 6.88
CA ILE A 44 -0.24 7.16 5.63
C ILE A 44 -1.24 7.12 4.47
N ARG A 45 -0.76 7.43 3.27
CA ARG A 45 -1.54 7.25 2.03
C ARG A 45 -1.41 5.81 1.54
N VAL A 46 -2.51 5.13 1.25
CA VAL A 46 -2.50 3.76 0.75
C VAL A 46 -3.11 3.75 -0.65
N ILE A 47 -2.37 3.23 -1.63
CA ILE A 47 -2.75 3.26 -3.05
C ILE A 47 -2.83 1.83 -3.60
N PRO A 48 -3.95 1.41 -4.20
CA PRO A 48 -4.05 0.12 -4.85
C PRO A 48 -3.42 0.15 -6.25
N VAL A 49 -2.72 -0.94 -6.61
CA VAL A 49 -2.12 -1.11 -7.94
C VAL A 49 -2.53 -2.43 -8.57
N ASN A 50 -3.25 -2.35 -9.69
CA ASN A 50 -3.74 -3.48 -10.49
C ASN A 50 -4.04 -3.04 -11.93
N PRO A 51 -3.45 -3.65 -12.97
CA PRO A 51 -3.70 -3.32 -14.38
C PRO A 51 -5.16 -3.46 -14.84
N LYS A 52 -5.96 -4.27 -14.13
CA LYS A 52 -7.33 -4.65 -14.53
C LYS A 52 -8.42 -3.93 -13.74
N SER A 53 -8.07 -3.17 -12.69
CA SER A 53 -9.04 -2.50 -11.82
C SER A 53 -8.85 -0.99 -11.87
N MET A 54 -9.95 -0.25 -12.02
CA MET A 54 -9.95 1.22 -11.98
C MET A 54 -10.16 1.76 -10.56
N GLU A 55 -10.77 0.97 -9.68
CA GLU A 55 -11.06 1.32 -8.30
C GLU A 55 -11.12 0.05 -7.43
N ILE A 56 -10.65 0.15 -6.19
CA ILE A 56 -10.77 -0.90 -5.16
C ILE A 56 -11.16 -0.23 -3.84
N LEU A 57 -12.25 -0.68 -3.21
CA LEU A 57 -12.75 -0.14 -1.93
C LEU A 57 -12.98 1.40 -1.95
N GLY A 58 -13.47 1.96 -3.06
CA GLY A 58 -13.66 3.41 -3.17
C GLY A 58 -12.38 4.21 -3.39
N VAL A 59 -11.22 3.54 -3.57
CA VAL A 59 -9.93 4.18 -3.82
C VAL A 59 -9.51 3.95 -5.27
N LYS A 60 -9.18 5.03 -5.97
CA LYS A 60 -8.67 4.99 -7.34
C LYS A 60 -7.47 4.04 -7.45
N CYS A 61 -7.57 3.09 -8.38
CA CYS A 61 -6.55 2.10 -8.64
C CYS A 61 -5.73 2.49 -9.87
N TYR A 62 -4.43 2.20 -9.80
CA TYR A 62 -3.48 2.53 -10.85
C TYR A 62 -2.95 1.24 -11.49
N PRO A 63 -2.62 1.24 -12.79
CA PRO A 63 -2.13 0.04 -13.46
C PRO A 63 -0.67 -0.30 -13.10
N SER A 64 0.10 0.66 -12.58
CA SER A 64 1.52 0.52 -12.25
C SER A 64 1.95 1.53 -11.18
N VAL A 65 3.15 1.34 -10.62
CA VAL A 65 3.82 2.25 -9.65
C VAL A 65 4.74 3.28 -10.31
N LYS A 66 4.80 3.29 -11.65
CA LYS A 66 5.61 4.23 -12.44
C LYS A 66 5.22 5.68 -12.19
#